data_AF-A0AAV6M8M5-F1
#
_entry.id   AF-A0AAV6M8M5-F1
#
_cell.length_a   1.000
_cell.length_b   1.000
_cell.length_c   1.000
_cell.angle_alpha   90.00
_cell.angle_beta   90.00
_cell.angle_gamma   90.00
#
_symmetry.space_group_name_H-M   'P 1'
#
loop_
_entity.id
_entity.type
_entity.pdbx_description
1 polymer ?
#
loop_
_entity_poly.entity_id
_entity_poly.type
_entity_poly.pdbx_seq_one_letter_code
_entity_poly.pdbx_strand_id
1 'polypeptide(L)'
;MGLRGESSGSFTTGQTAQEKGLNYVPNAYVIPTPQRPSLSPETAIVPIIDMASLRSNDSAQRSLAIEALRKACISLGFFQIINHGISKTVMEEALNQAREFFNLPLKEKMKYKSDDVSKAVRYGTSLKDGVDKIKFWRVFLKHYAHPLEDWVDSWPTNPRTYRLYNEIQQKDTIKPLDRQRDHRYAYMLTPMNQNFS
;
A
#
# COMPACT_ATOMS: atom_id res chain seq x y z
N MET A 1 23.24 -28.00 4.82
CA MET A 1 23.57 -26.80 4.01
C MET A 1 23.56 -25.61 4.96
N GLY A 2 24.71 -24.97 5.15
CA GLY A 2 25.05 -24.24 6.38
C GLY A 2 24.25 -22.97 6.64
N LEU A 3 23.67 -22.90 7.84
CA LEU A 3 23.20 -21.66 8.46
C LEU A 3 24.43 -20.80 8.79
N ARG A 4 24.80 -19.86 7.91
CA ARG A 4 25.76 -18.81 8.29
C ARG A 4 25.02 -17.79 9.13
N GLY A 5 25.26 -17.84 10.44
CA GLY A 5 24.81 -16.83 11.38
C GLY A 5 25.61 -15.55 11.19
N GLU A 6 25.02 -14.56 10.53
CA GLU A 6 25.37 -13.17 10.79
C GLU A 6 24.47 -12.65 11.91
N SER A 7 25.12 -12.16 12.97
CA SER A 7 24.55 -11.53 14.16
C SER A 7 23.63 -10.37 13.79
N SER A 8 22.39 -10.39 14.32
CA SER A 8 21.53 -9.21 14.59
C SER A 8 21.76 -7.96 13.73
N GLY A 9 21.81 -8.11 12.41
CA GLY A 9 22.05 -6.99 11.50
C GLY A 9 20.85 -6.06 11.55
N SER A 10 21.03 -4.82 12.02
CA SER A 10 19.98 -3.82 11.96
C SER A 10 19.74 -3.43 10.50
N PHE A 11 18.86 -4.15 9.80
CA PHE A 11 18.28 -3.66 8.55
C PHE A 11 17.49 -2.37 8.81
N THR A 12 18.11 -1.23 8.53
CA THR A 12 17.46 0.07 8.49
C THR A 12 17.07 0.42 7.06
N THR A 13 16.20 1.42 6.88
CA THR A 13 15.95 2.02 5.57
C THR A 13 17.26 2.34 4.85
N GLY A 14 17.38 1.96 3.58
CA GLY A 14 18.59 2.10 2.77
C GLY A 14 19.58 0.93 2.87
N GLN A 15 19.33 -0.02 3.76
CA GLN A 15 20.14 -1.22 3.92
C GLN A 15 19.28 -2.48 4.03
N THR A 16 17.99 -2.40 3.67
CA THR A 16 17.06 -3.53 3.76
C THR A 16 17.48 -4.67 2.83
N ALA A 17 17.03 -5.88 3.14
CA ALA A 17 17.31 -7.04 2.28
C ALA A 17 16.75 -6.86 0.85
N GLN A 18 15.60 -6.18 0.73
CA GLN A 18 15.00 -5.81 -0.56
C GLN A 18 15.85 -4.78 -1.33
N GLU A 19 16.35 -3.73 -0.66
CA GLU A 19 17.20 -2.72 -1.30
C GLU A 19 18.61 -3.26 -1.65
N LYS A 20 19.10 -4.26 -0.91
CA LYS A 20 20.38 -4.93 -1.17
C LYS A 20 20.29 -6.06 -2.21
N GLY A 21 19.10 -6.50 -2.58
CA GLY A 21 18.91 -7.61 -3.53
C GLY A 21 19.50 -8.93 -3.04
N LEU A 22 19.36 -9.24 -1.75
CA LEU A 22 19.90 -10.49 -1.19
C LEU A 22 19.20 -11.71 -1.81
N ASN A 23 19.97 -12.76 -2.09
CA ASN A 23 19.47 -14.05 -2.62
C ASN A 23 19.03 -15.04 -1.51
N TYR A 24 18.96 -14.57 -0.26
CA TYR A 24 18.51 -15.33 0.89
C TYR A 24 17.65 -14.45 1.79
N VAL A 25 16.83 -15.08 2.65
CA VAL A 25 16.02 -14.38 3.66
C VAL A 25 16.81 -14.30 4.97
N PRO A 26 17.24 -13.12 5.44
CA PRO A 26 17.91 -12.99 6.73
C PRO A 26 16.98 -13.34 7.88
N ASN A 27 17.54 -13.86 8.98
CA ASN A 27 16.79 -14.29 10.16
C ASN A 27 15.82 -13.23 10.72
N ALA A 28 16.16 -11.95 10.59
CA ALA A 28 15.31 -10.83 11.03
C ALA A 28 13.96 -10.76 10.30
N TYR A 29 13.80 -11.41 9.15
CA TYR A 29 12.56 -11.48 8.35
C TYR A 29 11.86 -12.84 8.44
N VAL A 30 12.47 -13.82 9.10
CA VAL A 30 11.91 -15.18 9.21
C VAL A 30 10.81 -15.17 10.27
N ILE A 31 9.59 -15.46 9.85
CA ILE A 31 8.46 -15.65 10.77
C ILE A 31 8.69 -16.93 11.58
N PRO A 32 8.55 -16.91 12.93
CA PRO A 32 8.62 -18.09 13.77
C PRO A 32 7.61 -19.16 13.35
N THR A 33 7.99 -20.44 13.41
CA THR A 33 7.16 -21.57 12.96
C THR A 33 5.71 -21.54 13.45
N PRO A 34 5.41 -21.22 14.73
CA PRO A 34 4.02 -21.17 15.21
C PRO A 34 3.15 -20.07 14.56
N GLN A 35 3.78 -19.07 13.95
CA GLN A 35 3.13 -17.90 13.35
C GLN A 35 3.15 -17.95 11.81
N ARG A 36 3.78 -18.99 11.22
CA ARG A 36 3.85 -19.11 9.77
C ARG A 36 2.45 -19.41 9.21
N PRO A 37 2.08 -18.80 8.09
CA PRO A 37 0.87 -19.18 7.38
C PRO A 37 0.89 -20.67 7.02
N SER A 38 -0.29 -21.28 7.00
CA SER A 38 -0.45 -22.64 6.48
C SER A 38 0.03 -22.70 5.02
N LEU A 39 0.76 -23.75 4.67
CA LEU A 39 1.17 -24.01 3.28
C LEU A 39 0.01 -24.55 2.42
N SER A 40 -1.13 -24.87 3.04
CA SER A 40 -2.37 -25.24 2.38
C SER A 40 -3.44 -24.17 2.64
N PRO A 41 -3.42 -23.06 1.89
CA PRO A 41 -4.40 -22.00 2.07
C PRO A 41 -5.79 -22.51 1.67
N GLU A 42 -6.80 -22.24 2.50
CA GLU A 42 -8.20 -22.41 2.10
C GLU A 42 -8.54 -21.37 1.02
N THR A 43 -9.20 -21.82 -0.05
CA THR A 43 -9.66 -20.94 -1.12
C THR A 43 -10.94 -20.22 -0.68
N ALA A 44 -10.81 -18.95 -0.34
CA ALA A 44 -11.97 -18.07 -0.10
C ALA A 44 -12.38 -17.38 -1.41
N ILE A 45 -13.67 -17.44 -1.75
CA ILE A 45 -14.23 -16.63 -2.83
C ILE A 45 -14.42 -15.21 -2.31
N VAL A 46 -13.62 -14.26 -2.80
CA VAL A 46 -13.74 -12.85 -2.45
C VAL A 46 -14.92 -12.22 -3.22
N PRO A 47 -15.92 -11.63 -2.54
CA PRO A 47 -17.05 -10.98 -3.19
C PRO A 47 -16.60 -9.86 -4.13
N ILE A 48 -17.27 -9.73 -5.27
CA ILE A 48 -17.08 -8.64 -6.22
C ILE A 48 -18.33 -7.76 -6.17
N ILE A 49 -18.16 -6.48 -5.86
CA ILE A 49 -19.22 -5.49 -5.78
C ILE A 49 -19.18 -4.58 -7.01
N ASP A 50 -20.28 -4.53 -7.74
CA ASP A 50 -20.42 -3.63 -8.88
C ASP A 50 -20.88 -2.23 -8.43
N MET A 51 -19.98 -1.26 -8.54
CA MET A 51 -20.25 0.12 -8.17
C MET A 51 -21.21 0.82 -9.15
N ALA A 52 -21.41 0.30 -10.37
CA ALA A 52 -22.43 0.83 -11.28
C ALA A 52 -23.83 0.47 -10.77
N SER A 53 -24.03 -0.75 -10.29
CA SER A 53 -25.29 -1.20 -9.68
C SER A 53 -25.68 -0.38 -8.44
N LEU A 54 -24.70 0.06 -7.62
CA LEU A 54 -24.96 0.97 -6.49
C LEU A 54 -25.43 2.37 -6.91
N ARG A 55 -25.12 2.79 -8.13
CA ARG A 55 -25.52 4.08 -8.73
C ARG A 55 -26.71 3.93 -9.68
N SER A 56 -27.32 2.75 -9.75
CA SER A 56 -28.47 2.50 -10.63
C SER A 56 -29.68 3.33 -10.21
N ASN A 57 -30.44 3.81 -11.20
CA ASN A 57 -31.74 4.43 -11.00
C ASN A 57 -32.82 3.40 -10.64
N ASP A 58 -32.60 2.11 -10.94
CA ASP A 58 -33.46 1.02 -10.50
C ASP A 58 -33.27 0.76 -9.00
N SER A 59 -34.31 1.02 -8.22
CA SER A 59 -34.33 0.82 -6.76
C SER A 59 -34.12 -0.64 -6.35
N ALA A 60 -34.60 -1.61 -7.13
CA ALA A 60 -34.46 -3.03 -6.82
C ALA A 60 -33.01 -3.48 -7.01
N GLN A 61 -32.42 -3.15 -8.18
CA GLN A 61 -31.01 -3.40 -8.45
C GLN A 61 -30.09 -2.76 -7.41
N ARG A 62 -30.33 -1.49 -7.08
CA ARG A 62 -29.54 -0.76 -6.08
C ARG A 62 -29.64 -1.41 -4.70
N SER A 63 -30.83 -1.84 -4.29
CA SER A 63 -31.05 -2.52 -3.00
C SER A 63 -30.30 -3.85 -2.92
N LEU A 64 -30.29 -4.64 -4.00
CA LEU A 64 -29.53 -5.89 -4.07
C LEU A 64 -28.01 -5.65 -3.94
N ALA A 65 -27.49 -4.61 -4.60
CA ALA A 65 -26.08 -4.25 -4.52
C ALA A 65 -25.69 -3.78 -3.10
N ILE A 66 -26.56 -3.02 -2.42
CA ILE A 66 -26.36 -2.61 -1.02
C ILE A 66 -26.31 -3.83 -0.10
N GLU A 67 -27.23 -4.79 -0.26
CA GLU A 67 -27.25 -5.99 0.57
C GLU A 67 -26.02 -6.87 0.34
N ALA A 68 -25.57 -7.01 -0.92
CA ALA A 68 -24.34 -7.71 -1.24
C ALA A 68 -23.11 -7.05 -0.58
N LEU A 69 -23.03 -5.72 -0.64
CA LEU A 69 -21.98 -4.95 0.04
C LEU A 69 -22.04 -5.14 1.57
N ARG A 70 -23.22 -5.02 2.18
CA ARG A 70 -23.43 -5.23 3.61
C ARG A 70 -22.97 -6.63 4.03
N LYS A 71 -23.36 -7.65 3.28
CA LYS A 71 -22.98 -9.03 3.54
C LYS A 71 -21.47 -9.21 3.48
N ALA A 72 -20.81 -8.69 2.44
CA ALA A 72 -19.36 -8.76 2.31
C ALA A 72 -18.61 -8.09 3.48
N CYS A 73 -19.09 -6.91 3.91
CA CYS A 73 -18.54 -6.20 5.07
C CYS A 73 -18.66 -7.02 6.37
N ILE A 74 -19.81 -7.65 6.62
CA ILE A 74 -20.07 -8.38 7.87
C ILE A 74 -19.41 -9.77 7.86
N SER A 75 -19.40 -10.47 6.73
CA SER A 75 -18.90 -11.85 6.68
C SER A 75 -17.39 -11.94 6.55
N LEU A 76 -16.80 -11.14 5.66
CA LEU A 76 -15.37 -11.22 5.33
C LEU A 76 -14.60 -9.96 5.73
N GLY A 77 -15.27 -8.81 5.83
CA GLY A 77 -14.60 -7.50 6.00
C GLY A 77 -13.75 -7.10 4.79
N PHE A 78 -13.87 -7.82 3.66
CA PHE A 78 -13.06 -7.63 2.45
C PHE A 78 -13.86 -7.99 1.20
N PHE A 79 -13.69 -7.19 0.15
CA PHE A 79 -14.33 -7.37 -1.16
C PHE A 79 -13.54 -6.63 -2.24
N GLN A 80 -13.77 -7.03 -3.49
CA GLN A 80 -13.29 -6.33 -4.67
C GLN A 80 -14.40 -5.43 -5.21
N ILE A 81 -14.03 -4.34 -5.88
CA ILE A 81 -14.99 -3.46 -6.57
C ILE A 81 -14.70 -3.42 -8.06
N ILE A 82 -15.75 -3.39 -8.88
CA ILE A 82 -15.67 -3.16 -10.33
C ILE A 82 -16.52 -1.96 -10.72
N ASN A 83 -16.28 -1.42 -11.92
CA ASN A 83 -16.96 -0.24 -12.44
C ASN A 83 -16.92 0.96 -11.49
N HIS A 84 -15.86 1.11 -10.69
CA HIS A 84 -15.71 2.14 -9.65
C HIS A 84 -15.62 3.58 -10.19
N GLY A 85 -15.46 3.76 -11.51
CA GLY A 85 -15.48 5.07 -12.15
C GLY A 85 -14.14 5.83 -12.11
N ILE A 86 -13.07 5.18 -11.66
CA ILE A 86 -11.70 5.69 -11.78
C ILE A 86 -11.15 5.23 -13.12
N SER A 87 -10.61 6.15 -13.91
CA SER A 87 -10.03 5.82 -15.21
C SER A 87 -8.85 4.85 -15.07
N LYS A 88 -8.77 3.88 -15.99
CA LYS A 88 -7.65 2.94 -16.04
C LYS A 88 -6.31 3.65 -16.17
N THR A 89 -6.25 4.69 -17.01
CA THR A 89 -5.05 5.52 -17.21
C THR A 89 -4.60 6.16 -15.91
N VAL A 90 -5.53 6.65 -15.06
CA VAL A 90 -5.19 7.26 -13.78
C VAL A 90 -4.58 6.23 -12.81
N MET A 91 -5.11 5.00 -12.80
CA MET A 91 -4.53 3.92 -11.99
C MET A 91 -3.16 3.48 -12.49
N GLU A 92 -3.00 3.35 -13.81
CA GLU A 92 -1.72 2.98 -14.44
C GLU A 92 -0.65 4.05 -14.18
N GLU A 93 -0.98 5.34 -14.31
CA GLU A 93 -0.07 6.44 -14.03
C GLU A 93 0.32 6.51 -12.56
N ALA A 94 -0.62 6.33 -11.63
CA ALA A 94 -0.30 6.28 -10.20
C ALA A 94 0.69 5.16 -9.87
N LEU A 95 0.51 3.96 -10.46
CA LEU A 95 1.44 2.85 -10.32
C LEU A 95 2.80 3.17 -10.95
N ASN A 96 2.83 3.86 -12.08
CA ASN A 96 4.08 4.29 -12.72
C ASN A 96 4.82 5.32 -11.86
N GLN A 97 4.15 6.32 -11.29
CA GLN A 97 4.76 7.28 -10.38
C GLN A 97 5.34 6.60 -9.13
N ALA A 98 4.64 5.60 -8.58
CA ALA A 98 5.15 4.80 -7.47
C ALA A 98 6.44 4.04 -7.87
N ARG A 99 6.44 3.36 -9.02
CA ARG A 99 7.61 2.66 -9.57
C ARG A 99 8.80 3.59 -9.76
N GLU A 100 8.57 4.75 -10.39
CA GLU A 100 9.59 5.76 -10.61
C GLU A 100 10.18 6.26 -9.29
N PHE A 101 9.35 6.59 -8.30
CA PHE A 101 9.82 6.99 -6.97
C PHE A 101 10.72 5.93 -6.33
N PHE A 102 10.31 4.65 -6.34
CA PHE A 102 11.11 3.59 -5.72
C PHE A 102 12.40 3.26 -6.48
N ASN A 103 12.46 3.56 -7.78
CA ASN A 103 13.66 3.45 -8.61
C ASN A 103 14.63 4.64 -8.44
N LEU A 104 14.25 5.70 -7.75
CA LEU A 104 15.16 6.82 -7.48
C LEU A 104 16.38 6.37 -6.64
N PRO A 105 17.52 7.09 -6.77
CA PRO A 105 18.67 6.89 -5.91
C PRO A 105 18.26 6.94 -4.43
N LEU A 106 18.91 6.11 -3.60
CA LEU A 106 18.60 6.03 -2.17
C LEU A 106 18.60 7.41 -1.48
N LYS A 107 19.55 8.29 -1.84
CA LYS A 107 19.64 9.66 -1.31
C LYS A 107 18.34 10.46 -1.49
N GLU A 108 17.63 10.28 -2.60
CA GLU A 108 16.36 10.97 -2.87
C GLU A 108 15.24 10.42 -1.99
N LYS A 109 15.15 9.09 -1.86
CA LYS A 109 14.12 8.43 -1.04
C LYS A 109 14.31 8.71 0.45
N MET A 110 15.57 8.78 0.91
CA MET A 110 15.92 9.03 2.31
C MET A 110 15.51 10.42 2.81
N LYS A 111 15.23 11.38 1.93
CA LYS A 111 14.64 12.70 2.31
C LYS A 111 13.32 12.55 3.05
N TYR A 112 12.58 11.47 2.78
CA TYR A 112 11.29 11.17 3.39
C TYR A 112 11.40 10.17 4.53
N LYS A 113 12.61 9.71 4.91
CA LYS A 113 12.76 8.78 6.03
C LYS A 113 12.31 9.44 7.33
N SER A 114 11.53 8.71 8.12
CA SER A 114 11.20 9.10 9.48
C SER A 114 10.77 7.88 10.30
N ASP A 115 11.07 7.89 11.60
CA ASP A 115 10.55 6.91 12.56
C ASP A 115 9.24 7.40 13.20
N ASP A 116 8.91 8.69 13.03
CA ASP A 116 7.66 9.27 13.51
C ASP A 116 6.49 8.76 12.67
N VAL A 117 5.64 7.95 13.30
CA VAL A 117 4.42 7.40 12.70
C VAL A 117 3.39 8.48 12.35
N SER A 118 3.43 9.64 12.99
CA SER A 118 2.51 10.76 12.77
C SER A 118 2.94 11.66 11.60
N LYS A 119 4.17 11.52 11.10
CA LYS A 119 4.65 12.34 9.98
C LYS A 119 3.79 12.11 8.74
N ALA A 120 3.35 13.22 8.14
CA ALA A 120 2.44 13.23 7.00
C ALA A 120 2.99 12.47 5.79
N VAL A 121 4.30 12.56 5.53
CA VAL A 121 5.00 11.79 4.49
C VAL A 121 6.14 11.01 5.11
N ARG A 122 6.16 9.69 4.88
CA ARG A 122 7.14 8.79 5.47
C ARG A 122 7.53 7.66 4.53
N TYR A 123 8.83 7.56 4.30
CA TYR A 123 9.52 6.41 3.72
C TYR A 123 10.09 5.55 4.84
N GLY A 124 9.87 4.24 4.78
CA GLY A 124 10.30 3.31 5.83
C GLY A 124 10.13 1.85 5.45
N THR A 125 10.53 0.93 6.34
CA THR A 125 10.38 -0.52 6.13
C THR A 125 9.45 -1.16 7.16
N SER A 126 9.37 -0.59 8.36
CA SER A 126 8.61 -1.08 9.49
C SER A 126 7.88 0.04 10.24
N LEU A 127 7.04 -0.32 11.21
CA LEU A 127 6.32 0.65 12.03
C LEU A 127 7.29 1.44 12.91
N LYS A 128 8.24 0.74 13.53
CA LYS A 128 9.38 1.30 14.26
C LYS A 128 10.65 0.64 13.75
N ASP A 129 11.31 1.28 12.78
CA ASP A 129 12.51 0.73 12.15
C ASP A 129 13.57 0.42 13.22
N GLY A 130 14.04 -0.82 13.26
CA GLY A 130 15.05 -1.27 14.23
C GLY A 130 14.52 -1.70 15.61
N VAL A 131 13.24 -1.48 15.92
CA VAL A 131 12.63 -1.93 17.20
C VAL A 131 11.82 -3.22 17.02
N ASP A 132 11.28 -3.44 15.82
CA ASP A 132 10.42 -4.59 15.54
C ASP A 132 11.22 -5.91 15.59
N LYS A 133 10.71 -6.89 16.36
CA LYS A 133 11.33 -8.22 16.56
C LYS A 133 11.42 -9.02 15.25
N ILE A 134 10.41 -8.87 14.39
CA ILE A 134 10.36 -9.43 13.04
C ILE A 134 10.19 -8.24 12.10
N LYS A 135 11.12 -8.10 11.16
CA LYS A 135 11.09 -7.03 10.17
C LYS A 135 10.22 -7.46 8.99
N PHE A 136 9.47 -6.50 8.43
CA PHE A 136 8.69 -6.76 7.22
C PHE A 136 9.58 -6.72 5.99
N TRP A 137 9.46 -7.72 5.11
CA TRP A 137 10.10 -7.69 3.79
C TRP A 137 9.34 -6.74 2.86
N ARG A 138 9.43 -5.45 3.15
CA ARG A 138 8.83 -4.40 2.35
C ARG A 138 9.57 -3.08 2.55
N VAL A 139 9.41 -2.22 1.58
CA VAL A 139 9.65 -0.79 1.73
C VAL A 139 8.35 -0.08 1.34
N PHE A 140 8.01 0.99 2.06
CA PHE A 140 6.81 1.75 1.78
C PHE A 140 7.12 3.25 1.73
N LEU A 141 6.28 3.95 0.97
CA LEU A 141 6.06 5.37 1.11
C LEU A 141 4.59 5.55 1.47
N LYS A 142 4.33 6.21 2.59
CA LYS A 142 2.98 6.67 2.95
C LYS A 142 2.93 8.18 2.88
N HIS A 143 1.81 8.71 2.42
CA HIS A 143 1.51 10.13 2.57
C HIS A 143 0.03 10.36 2.87
N TYR A 144 -0.27 11.44 3.59
CA TYR A 144 -1.64 11.87 3.82
C TYR A 144 -2.21 12.42 2.53
N ALA A 145 -3.47 12.12 2.25
CA ALA A 145 -4.07 12.39 0.95
C ALA A 145 -5.42 13.11 1.01
N HIS A 146 -5.99 13.26 2.20
CA HIS A 146 -7.24 13.99 2.41
C HIS A 146 -7.20 14.78 3.73
N PRO A 147 -7.65 16.05 3.74
CA PRO A 147 -7.99 16.88 2.58
C PRO A 147 -6.75 17.21 1.72
N LEU A 148 -6.89 17.31 0.41
CA LEU A 148 -5.74 17.31 -0.49
C LEU A 148 -4.87 18.57 -0.34
N GLU A 149 -5.54 19.71 -0.20
CA GLU A 149 -4.97 21.04 -0.02
C GLU A 149 -4.00 21.14 1.16
N ASP A 150 -4.22 20.36 2.21
CA ASP A 150 -3.38 20.36 3.41
C ASP A 150 -2.07 19.58 3.21
N TRP A 151 -2.04 18.65 2.24
CA TRP A 151 -0.98 17.64 2.16
C TRP A 151 -0.18 17.63 0.85
N VAL A 152 -0.74 18.07 -0.27
CA VAL A 152 -0.12 17.93 -1.60
C VAL A 152 1.29 18.54 -1.67
N ASP A 153 1.53 19.64 -0.96
CA ASP A 153 2.84 20.31 -0.92
C ASP A 153 3.91 19.56 -0.13
N SER A 154 3.50 18.63 0.72
CA SER A 154 4.42 17.77 1.48
C SER A 154 4.88 16.55 0.69
N TRP A 155 4.17 16.18 -0.38
CA TRP A 155 4.44 14.97 -1.17
C TRP A 155 5.76 15.07 -1.94
N PRO A 156 6.32 13.92 -2.39
CA PRO A 156 7.50 13.92 -3.23
C PRO A 156 7.41 14.82 -4.47
N THR A 157 8.47 15.59 -4.71
CA THR A 157 8.66 16.39 -5.94
C THR A 157 9.43 15.67 -7.04
N ASN A 158 9.98 14.49 -6.72
CA ASN A 158 10.70 13.63 -7.63
C ASN A 158 10.07 12.22 -7.54
N PRO A 159 9.60 11.63 -8.66
CA PRO A 159 9.58 12.17 -10.03
C PRO A 159 8.78 13.47 -10.17
N ARG A 160 9.12 14.31 -11.16
CA ARG A 160 8.50 15.65 -11.34
C ARG A 160 6.98 15.60 -11.46
N THR A 161 6.47 14.52 -12.03
CA THR A 161 5.04 14.26 -12.25
C THR A 161 4.35 13.56 -11.08
N TYR A 162 5.08 13.25 -9.99
CA TYR A 162 4.55 12.48 -8.87
C TYR A 162 3.29 13.12 -8.28
N ARG A 163 3.35 14.42 -7.94
CA ARG A 163 2.23 15.12 -7.33
C ARG A 163 1.02 15.18 -8.26
N LEU A 164 1.24 15.50 -9.52
CA LEU A 164 0.18 15.69 -10.52
C LEU A 164 -0.70 14.43 -10.65
N TYR A 165 -0.11 13.27 -10.91
CA TYR A 165 -0.89 12.05 -11.13
C TYR A 165 -1.50 11.49 -9.85
N ASN A 166 -0.80 11.60 -8.71
CA ASN A 166 -1.38 11.21 -7.43
C ASN A 166 -2.53 12.15 -7.04
N GLU A 167 -2.47 13.43 -7.35
CA GLU A 167 -3.57 14.38 -7.14
C GLU A 167 -4.79 14.03 -7.99
N ILE A 168 -4.59 13.72 -9.28
CA ILE A 168 -5.67 13.27 -10.17
C ILE A 168 -6.32 11.99 -9.61
N GLN A 169 -5.50 11.03 -9.19
CA GLN A 169 -5.99 9.80 -8.57
C GLN A 169 -6.80 10.05 -7.29
N GLN A 170 -6.32 10.92 -6.40
CA GLN A 170 -7.05 11.26 -5.17
C GLN A 170 -8.37 11.96 -5.47
N LYS A 171 -8.39 12.92 -6.40
CA LYS A 171 -9.62 13.60 -6.84
C LYS A 171 -10.64 12.64 -7.44
N ASP A 172 -10.19 11.64 -8.21
CA ASP A 172 -11.08 10.62 -8.77
C ASP A 172 -11.58 9.61 -7.73
N THR A 173 -10.77 9.33 -6.71
CA THR A 173 -11.13 8.40 -5.62
C THR A 173 -12.06 9.06 -4.60
N ILE A 174 -11.93 10.37 -4.37
CA ILE A 174 -12.58 11.13 -3.28
C ILE A 174 -13.68 12.08 -3.79
N LYS A 175 -14.25 11.85 -4.99
CA LYS A 175 -15.45 12.60 -5.44
C LYS A 175 -16.55 12.56 -4.35
N PRO A 176 -17.34 13.64 -4.17
CA PRO A 176 -17.68 14.20 -2.86
C PRO A 176 -18.54 13.25 -2.01
N LEU A 177 -17.86 12.39 -1.26
CA LEU A 177 -18.29 11.93 0.05
C LEU A 177 -17.92 13.06 1.02
N ASP A 178 -18.82 14.03 1.17
CA ASP A 178 -18.60 15.25 1.93
C ASP A 178 -18.56 15.01 3.45
N ARG A 179 -17.67 15.76 4.13
CA ARG A 179 -17.61 16.06 5.59
C ARG A 179 -17.25 14.98 6.63
N GLN A 180 -16.19 14.20 6.45
CA GLN A 180 -15.46 13.70 7.63
C GLN A 180 -13.98 14.05 7.54
N ARG A 181 -13.50 14.81 8.54
CA ARG A 181 -12.10 15.21 8.74
C ARG A 181 -11.23 14.02 9.19
N ASP A 182 -11.36 12.89 8.52
CA ASP A 182 -10.52 11.73 8.78
C ASP A 182 -9.36 11.73 7.79
N HIS A 183 -8.15 11.81 8.33
CA HIS A 183 -6.91 11.72 7.56
C HIS A 183 -6.88 10.35 6.86
N ARG A 184 -7.06 10.34 5.54
CA ARG A 184 -6.89 9.13 4.73
C ARG A 184 -5.47 9.02 4.22
N TYR A 185 -4.94 7.80 4.30
CA TYR A 185 -3.58 7.46 3.88
C TYR A 185 -3.60 6.93 2.45
N ALA A 186 -2.69 7.42 1.61
CA ALA A 186 -2.25 6.70 0.43
C ALA A 186 -1.03 5.86 0.79
N TYR A 187 -1.12 4.54 0.56
CA TYR A 187 0.01 3.63 0.73
C TYR A 187 0.53 3.22 -0.64
N MET A 188 1.79 3.55 -0.92
CA MET A 188 2.52 3.00 -2.05
C MET A 188 3.50 1.96 -1.53
N LEU A 189 3.30 0.73 -2.00
CA LEU A 189 4.22 -0.38 -1.76
C LEU A 189 5.09 -0.57 -3.00
N THR A 190 6.34 -0.97 -2.80
CA THR A 190 7.13 -1.49 -3.92
C THR A 190 6.41 -2.69 -4.52
N PRO A 191 6.24 -2.77 -5.86
CA PRO A 191 5.81 -4.00 -6.49
C PRO A 191 6.74 -5.15 -6.07
N MET A 192 6.21 -6.26 -5.58
CA MET A 192 7.02 -7.46 -5.44
C MET A 192 7.42 -7.93 -6.84
N ASN A 193 8.72 -8.04 -7.12
CA ASN A 193 9.17 -8.84 -8.25
C ASN A 193 8.73 -10.29 -7.98
N GLN A 194 7.76 -10.78 -8.75
CA GLN A 194 7.27 -12.15 -8.67
C GLN A 194 8.20 -13.18 -9.33
N ASN A 195 9.42 -12.78 -9.70
CA ASN A 195 10.41 -13.69 -10.27
C ASN A 195 11.24 -14.34 -9.17
N PHE A 196 10.63 -15.27 -8.45
CA PHE A 196 11.37 -16.33 -7.79
C PHE A 196 11.14 -17.61 -8.62
N SER A 197 12.18 -18.01 -9.34
CA SER A 197 12.33 -19.32 -9.99
C SER A 197 13.69 -19.87 -9.59
#